data_AF-A0A0R1NJM5-F1
#
_entry.id   AF-A0A0R1NJM5-F1
#
_cell.length_a   1.000
_cell.length_b   1.000
_cell.length_c   1.000
_cell.angle_alpha   90.00
_cell.angle_beta   90.00
_cell.angle_gamma   90.00
#
_symmetry.space_group_name_H-M   'P 1'
#
loop_
_entity.id
_entity.type
_entity.pdbx_description
1 polymer ?
#
loop_
_entity_poly.entity_id
_entity_poly.type
_entity_poly.pdbx_seq_one_letter_code
_entity_poly.pdbx_strand_id
1 'polypeptide(L)'
;MAVTRKELKDNAKQSLLGNWGWAIIVFLITAIIFGIFTGAGHWLDETYINYDGTNIFYQFASPIGSILLWIGSFIGLSRNIAFLELRDDQKEEKPYMAAFSVFTENRFGPELINFVLVSIFTFLWT
;
A
#
# COMPACT_ATOMS: atom_id res chain seq x y z
N MET A 1 6.35 -10.75 -29.20
CA MET A 1 5.10 -10.11 -29.67
C MET A 1 4.68 -9.11 -28.62
N ALA A 2 4.33 -7.89 -29.02
CA ALA A 2 3.84 -6.88 -28.07
C ALA A 2 2.39 -7.21 -27.71
N VAL A 3 2.09 -7.33 -26.41
CA VAL A 3 0.72 -7.57 -25.92
C VAL A 3 -0.14 -6.35 -26.26
N THR A 4 -1.31 -6.58 -26.84
CA THR A 4 -2.22 -5.47 -27.19
C THR A 4 -2.99 -4.96 -25.96
N ARG A 5 -3.42 -3.69 -25.98
CA ARG A 5 -4.24 -3.12 -24.89
C ARG A 5 -5.52 -3.93 -24.62
N LYS A 6 -6.09 -4.54 -25.67
CA LYS A 6 -7.28 -5.39 -25.55
C LYS A 6 -6.95 -6.65 -24.76
N GLU A 7 -5.89 -7.36 -25.14
CA GLU A 7 -5.43 -8.57 -24.43
C GLU A 7 -5.07 -8.27 -22.97
N LEU A 8 -4.43 -7.14 -22.67
CA LEU A 8 -4.16 -6.73 -21.28
C LEU A 8 -5.43 -6.58 -20.45
N LYS A 9 -6.47 -5.96 -21.03
CA LYS A 9 -7.76 -5.78 -20.34
C LYS A 9 -8.50 -7.10 -20.16
N ASP A 10 -8.46 -7.96 -21.17
CA ASP A 10 -9.15 -9.25 -21.13
C ASP A 10 -8.48 -10.18 -20.11
N ASN A 11 -7.14 -10.23 -20.08
CA ASN A 11 -6.37 -10.96 -19.07
C ASN A 11 -6.65 -10.44 -17.65
N ALA A 12 -6.63 -9.12 -17.44
CA ALA A 12 -6.93 -8.54 -16.13
C ALA A 12 -8.36 -8.86 -15.66
N LYS A 13 -9.35 -8.80 -16.57
CA LYS A 13 -10.72 -9.20 -16.26
C LYS A 13 -10.80 -10.67 -15.89
N GLN A 14 -10.10 -11.53 -16.61
CA GLN A 14 -10.07 -12.96 -16.34
C GLN A 14 -9.44 -13.28 -14.98
N SER A 15 -8.30 -12.67 -14.63
CA SER A 15 -7.67 -12.84 -13.31
C SER A 15 -8.54 -12.31 -12.16
N LEU A 16 -9.35 -11.27 -12.42
CA LEU A 16 -10.25 -10.70 -11.41
C LEU A 16 -11.58 -11.46 -11.28
N LEU A 17 -12.05 -12.15 -12.33
CA LEU A 17 -13.27 -12.94 -12.30
C LEU A 17 -13.14 -14.04 -11.23
N GLY A 18 -14.08 -14.07 -10.29
CA GLY A 18 -14.04 -14.97 -9.11
C GLY A 18 -13.13 -14.49 -7.97
N ASN A 19 -12.26 -13.51 -8.21
CA ASN A 19 -11.31 -12.97 -7.23
C ASN A 19 -11.65 -11.55 -6.72
N TRP A 20 -12.71 -10.94 -7.25
CA TRP A 20 -13.15 -9.58 -6.88
C TRP A 20 -13.30 -9.35 -5.37
N GLY A 21 -13.98 -10.26 -4.66
CA GLY A 21 -14.18 -10.12 -3.22
C GLY A 21 -12.85 -10.16 -2.44
N TRP A 22 -11.93 -11.02 -2.86
CA TRP A 22 -10.59 -11.11 -2.27
C TRP A 22 -9.80 -9.81 -2.49
N ALA A 23 -9.81 -9.27 -3.72
CA ALA A 23 -9.10 -8.04 -4.06
C ALA A 23 -9.65 -6.82 -3.30
N ILE A 24 -10.98 -6.75 -3.13
CA ILE A 24 -11.64 -5.72 -2.32
C ILE A 24 -11.17 -5.80 -0.86
N ILE A 25 -11.08 -7.00 -0.27
CA ILE A 25 -10.64 -7.16 1.11
C ILE A 25 -9.19 -6.70 1.28
N VAL A 26 -8.28 -7.12 0.38
CA VAL A 26 -6.88 -6.65 0.40
C VAL A 26 -6.82 -5.13 0.32
N PHE A 27 -7.58 -4.52 -0.59
CA PHE A 27 -7.66 -3.07 -0.72
C PHE A 27 -8.18 -2.41 0.57
N LEU A 28 -9.28 -2.90 1.14
CA LEU A 28 -9.88 -2.34 2.35
C LEU A 28 -8.95 -2.42 3.56
N ILE A 29 -8.25 -3.53 3.75
CA ILE A 29 -7.26 -3.66 4.83
C ILE A 29 -6.17 -2.59 4.68
N THR A 30 -5.59 -2.45 3.48
CA THR A 30 -4.59 -1.40 3.25
C THR A 30 -5.15 0.01 3.43
N ALA A 31 -6.38 0.29 2.99
CA ALA A 31 -7.03 1.58 3.17
C ALA A 31 -7.29 1.92 4.65
N ILE A 32 -7.68 0.93 5.46
CA ILE A 32 -7.88 1.08 6.91
C ILE A 32 -6.55 1.41 7.59
N ILE A 33 -5.48 0.69 7.25
CA ILE A 33 -4.14 0.95 7.81
C ILE A 33 -3.71 2.39 7.52
N PHE A 34 -3.88 2.85 6.27
CA PHE A 34 -3.61 4.24 5.90
C PHE A 34 -4.45 5.22 6.72
N GLY A 35 -5.76 4.99 6.84
CA GLY A 35 -6.64 5.87 7.63
C GLY A 35 -6.25 5.95 9.11
N ILE A 36 -5.91 4.82 9.73
CA ILE A 36 -5.45 4.77 11.12
C ILE A 36 -4.15 5.54 11.29
N PHE A 37 -3.18 5.33 10.39
CA PHE A 37 -1.86 5.96 10.50
C PHE A 37 -1.93 7.47 10.30
N THR A 38 -2.70 7.93 9.31
CA THR A 38 -2.92 9.37 9.09
C THR A 38 -3.65 10.01 10.26
N GLY A 39 -4.73 9.38 10.76
CA GLY A 39 -5.49 9.89 11.90
C GLY A 39 -4.66 9.93 13.20
N ALA A 40 -3.89 8.87 13.48
CA ALA A 40 -3.02 8.80 14.65
C ALA A 40 -1.91 9.84 14.60
N GLY A 41 -1.28 10.04 13.44
CA GLY A 41 -0.22 11.03 13.28
C GLY A 41 -0.74 12.45 13.44
N HIS A 42 -1.89 12.76 12.85
CA HIS A 42 -2.54 14.06 13.04
C HIS A 42 -2.90 14.31 14.51
N TRP A 43 -3.45 13.32 15.22
CA TRP A 43 -3.75 13.44 16.65
C TRP A 43 -2.50 13.74 17.49
N LEU A 44 -1.38 13.09 17.18
CA LEU A 44 -0.09 13.39 17.82
C LEU A 44 0.37 14.82 17.50
N ASP A 45 0.26 15.24 16.24
CA ASP A 45 0.68 16.58 15.84
C ASP A 45 -0.18 17.69 16.48
N GLU A 46 -1.49 17.48 16.56
CA GLU A 46 -2.40 18.38 17.28
C GLU A 46 -2.02 18.48 18.76
N THR A 47 -1.71 17.35 19.39
CA THR A 47 -1.42 17.28 20.83
C THR A 47 -0.06 17.87 21.20
N TYR A 48 0.97 17.64 20.38
CA TYR A 48 2.37 17.92 20.78
C TYR A 48 3.00 19.11 20.06
N ILE A 49 2.49 19.52 18.89
CA ILE A 49 3.07 20.62 18.09
C ILE A 49 2.03 21.67 17.65
N ASN A 50 0.82 21.65 18.20
CA ASN A 50 -0.28 22.59 17.91
C ASN A 50 -0.61 22.69 16.40
N TYR A 51 -0.63 21.56 15.71
CA TYR A 51 -0.97 21.51 14.29
C TYR A 51 -2.49 21.53 14.07
N ASP A 52 -3.05 22.70 13.74
CA ASP A 52 -4.50 22.93 13.57
C ASP A 52 -5.01 22.60 12.14
N GLY A 53 -4.70 21.38 11.70
CA GLY A 53 -5.06 20.88 10.36
C GLY A 53 -6.42 20.20 10.31
N THR A 54 -7.51 20.95 10.31
CA THR A 54 -8.88 20.39 10.46
C THR A 54 -9.45 19.64 9.23
N ASN A 55 -8.83 19.75 8.06
CA ASN A 55 -9.27 19.02 6.85
C ASN A 55 -8.34 17.83 6.55
N ILE A 56 -8.87 16.85 5.80
CA ILE A 56 -8.14 15.61 5.51
C ILE A 56 -6.79 15.82 4.80
N PHE A 57 -6.67 16.86 3.97
CA PHE A 57 -5.41 17.16 3.28
C PHE A 57 -4.33 17.66 4.25
N TYR A 58 -4.70 18.47 5.23
CA TYR A 58 -3.79 18.89 6.29
C TYR A 58 -3.45 17.73 7.22
N GLN A 59 -4.37 16.79 7.47
CA GLN A 59 -4.02 15.57 8.19
C GLN A 59 -2.94 14.76 7.47
N PHE A 60 -3.01 14.66 6.13
CA PHE A 60 -1.96 14.03 5.32
C PHE A 60 -0.63 14.81 5.30
N ALA A 61 -0.68 16.13 5.39
CA ALA A 61 0.50 17.01 5.40
C ALA A 61 1.10 17.22 6.80
N SER A 62 0.53 16.59 7.83
CA SER A 62 1.01 16.71 9.20
C SER A 62 2.39 16.05 9.37
N PRO A 63 3.32 16.61 10.15
CA PRO A 63 4.69 16.09 10.27
C PRO A 63 4.77 14.62 10.69
N ILE A 64 4.18 14.25 11.82
CA ILE A 64 4.15 12.86 12.29
C ILE A 64 3.23 12.02 11.38
N GLY A 65 2.11 12.59 10.91
CA GLY A 65 1.24 11.88 9.97
C GLY A 65 1.92 11.50 8.67
N SER A 66 2.83 12.33 8.15
CA SER A 66 3.61 12.03 6.96
C SER A 66 4.60 10.87 7.17
N ILE A 67 5.21 10.78 8.36
CA ILE A 67 6.10 9.67 8.75
C ILE A 67 5.30 8.37 8.87
N LEU A 68 4.17 8.41 9.58
CA LEU A 68 3.32 7.23 9.72
C LEU A 68 2.74 6.79 8.37
N LEU A 69 2.37 7.73 7.51
CA LEU A 69 1.93 7.44 6.14
C LEU A 69 3.03 6.77 5.31
N TRP A 70 4.29 7.20 5.47
CA TRP A 70 5.43 6.56 4.82
C TRP A 70 5.59 5.10 5.28
N ILE A 71 5.44 4.82 6.59
CA ILE A 71 5.42 3.45 7.12
C ILE A 71 4.22 2.66 6.58
N GLY A 72 3.04 3.29 6.53
CA GLY A 72 1.83 2.68 5.96
C GLY A 72 2.00 2.35 4.47
N SER A 73 2.74 3.17 3.74
CA SER A 73 3.06 2.95 2.33
C SER A 73 3.96 1.74 2.11
N PHE A 74 4.89 1.49 3.02
CA PHE A 74 5.65 0.23 3.02
C PHE A 74 4.73 -0.98 3.20
N ILE A 75 3.80 -0.94 4.17
CA ILE A 75 2.81 -2.03 4.34
C ILE A 75 1.94 -2.17 3.08
N GLY A 76 1.60 -1.04 2.45
CA GLY A 76 0.85 -0.96 1.20
C GLY A 76 1.53 -1.65 0.00
N LEU A 77 2.84 -1.91 0.04
CA LEU A 77 3.51 -2.75 -0.97
C LEU A 77 2.92 -4.15 -1.04
N SER A 78 2.41 -4.67 0.09
CA SER A 78 1.72 -5.95 0.15
C SER A 78 0.55 -6.03 -0.83
N ARG A 79 -0.14 -4.92 -1.09
CA ARG A 79 -1.20 -4.85 -2.11
C ARG A 79 -0.64 -5.10 -3.50
N ASN A 80 0.49 -4.47 -3.84
CA ASN A 80 1.11 -4.62 -5.16
C ASN A 80 1.58 -6.05 -5.37
N ILE A 81 2.21 -6.63 -4.35
CA ILE A 81 2.64 -8.02 -4.31
C ILE A 81 1.45 -8.97 -4.49
N ALA A 82 0.39 -8.78 -3.70
CA ALA A 82 -0.84 -9.58 -3.76
C ALA A 82 -1.49 -9.54 -5.16
N PHE A 83 -1.47 -8.38 -5.83
CA PHE A 83 -1.97 -8.28 -7.21
C PHE A 83 -1.07 -8.98 -8.24
N LEU A 84 0.24 -9.05 -8.00
CA LEU A 84 1.17 -9.81 -8.85
C LEU A 84 0.91 -11.31 -8.71
N GLU A 85 0.75 -11.80 -7.48
CA GLU A 85 0.41 -13.22 -7.22
C GLU A 85 -0.95 -13.60 -7.80
N LEU A 86 -1.92 -12.68 -7.73
CA LEU A 86 -3.23 -12.86 -8.37
C LEU A 86 -3.12 -12.94 -9.90
N ARG A 87 -2.26 -12.12 -10.51
CA ARG A 87 -2.01 -12.16 -11.96
C ARG A 87 -1.36 -13.47 -12.38
N ASP A 88 -0.43 -13.96 -11.57
CA ASP A 88 0.38 -15.14 -11.86
C ASP A 88 -0.32 -16.46 -11.46
N ASP A 89 -1.59 -16.37 -11.03
CA ASP A 89 -2.43 -17.49 -10.55
C ASP A 89 -1.82 -18.28 -9.38
N GLN A 90 -0.95 -17.62 -8.60
CA GLN A 90 -0.28 -18.17 -7.42
C GLN A 90 -1.00 -17.83 -6.11
N LYS A 91 -2.29 -17.49 -6.21
CA LYS A 91 -3.08 -17.05 -5.06
C LYS A 91 -3.53 -18.24 -4.22
N GLU A 92 -2.63 -18.71 -3.35
CA GLU A 92 -2.96 -19.70 -2.32
C GLU A 92 -3.37 -19.03 -1.00
N GLU A 93 -2.95 -17.77 -0.78
CA GLU A 93 -3.11 -17.11 0.51
C GLU A 93 -4.47 -16.41 0.71
N LYS A 94 -4.93 -16.44 1.97
CA LYS A 94 -6.12 -15.71 2.41
C LYS A 94 -5.89 -14.19 2.28
N PRO A 95 -6.93 -13.39 2.00
CA PRO A 95 -6.75 -11.97 1.65
C PRO A 95 -6.12 -11.12 2.77
N TYR A 96 -6.31 -11.51 4.03
CA TYR A 96 -5.63 -10.83 5.13
C TYR A 96 -4.14 -11.16 5.22
N MET A 97 -3.71 -12.36 4.82
CA MET A 97 -2.28 -12.71 4.74
C MET A 97 -1.64 -11.94 3.59
N ALA A 98 -2.31 -11.92 2.44
CA ALA A 98 -1.88 -11.18 1.26
C ALA A 98 -1.74 -9.66 1.52
N ALA A 99 -2.58 -9.09 2.39
CA ALA A 99 -2.49 -7.67 2.79
C ALA A 99 -1.25 -7.35 3.66
N PHE A 100 -0.55 -8.37 4.16
CA PHE A 100 0.70 -8.26 4.91
C PHE A 100 1.85 -9.06 4.27
N SER A 101 1.73 -9.40 2.98
CA SER A 101 2.72 -10.20 2.24
C SER A 101 4.12 -9.61 2.20
N VAL A 102 4.28 -8.29 2.42
CA VAL A 102 5.61 -7.69 2.56
C VAL A 102 6.38 -8.24 3.77
N PHE A 103 5.69 -8.78 4.77
CA PHE A 103 6.27 -9.37 5.98
C PHE A 103 6.45 -10.89 5.88
N THR A 104 5.99 -11.54 4.82
CA THR A 104 6.05 -12.98 4.65
C THR A 104 7.21 -13.39 3.72
N GLU A 105 7.48 -14.69 3.66
CA GLU A 105 8.40 -15.32 2.68
C GLU A 105 9.79 -14.67 2.54
N ASN A 106 10.36 -14.17 3.65
CA ASN A 106 11.64 -13.45 3.66
C ASN A 106 11.71 -12.21 2.72
N ARG A 107 10.56 -11.68 2.30
CA ARG A 107 10.48 -10.51 1.41
C ARG A 107 10.78 -9.20 2.13
N PHE A 108 10.55 -9.15 3.44
CA PHE A 108 10.71 -7.94 4.25
C PHE A 108 12.05 -7.22 4.07
N GLY A 109 13.17 -7.94 4.19
CA GLY A 109 14.50 -7.34 4.10
C GLY A 109 14.77 -6.69 2.74
N PRO A 110 14.66 -7.46 1.63
CA PRO A 110 14.80 -6.92 0.28
C PRO A 110 13.83 -5.77 -0.03
N GLU A 111 12.55 -5.92 0.31
CA GLU A 111 11.54 -4.90 0.03
C GLU A 111 11.76 -3.63 0.86
N LEU A 112 12.18 -3.75 2.13
CA LEU A 112 12.47 -2.60 2.98
C LEU A 112 13.65 -1.80 2.44
N ILE A 113 14.74 -2.47 2.08
CA ILE A 113 15.91 -1.81 1.50
C ILE A 113 15.52 -1.11 0.21
N ASN A 114 14.80 -1.80 -0.68
CA ASN A 114 14.34 -1.22 -1.93
C ASN A 114 13.43 0.00 -1.70
N PHE A 115 12.47 -0.11 -0.79
CA PHE A 115 11.54 0.97 -0.46
C PHE A 115 12.25 2.20 0.10
N VAL A 116 13.21 2.01 1.01
CA VAL A 116 14.01 3.10 1.58
C VAL A 116 14.85 3.77 0.50
N LEU A 117 15.54 2.99 -0.34
CA LEU A 117 16.35 3.53 -1.44
C LEU A 117 15.50 4.31 -2.42
N VAL A 118 14.37 3.76 -2.88
CA VAL A 118 13.43 4.45 -3.78
C VAL A 118 12.91 5.74 -3.13
N SER A 119 12.59 5.72 -1.84
CA SER A 119 12.14 6.92 -1.12
C SER A 119 13.22 8.01 -1.10
N ILE A 120 14.47 7.65 -0.78
CA ILE A 120 15.60 8.59 -0.77
C ILE A 120 15.85 9.14 -2.18
N PHE A 121 15.92 8.27 -3.20
CA PHE A 121 16.14 8.69 -4.58
C PHE A 121 15.02 9.62 -5.07
N THR A 122 13.76 9.30 -4.77
CA THR A 122 12.62 10.12 -5.17
C THR A 122 12.67 11.49 -4.48
N PHE A 123 12.97 11.52 -3.18
CA PHE A 123 13.09 12.77 -2.41
C PHE A 123 14.25 13.66 -2.88
N LEU A 124 15.40 13.06 -3.21
CA LEU A 124 16.56 13.81 -3.70
C LEU A 124 16.40 14.33 -5.14
N TRP A 125 15.46 13.76 -5.90
CA TRP A 125 15.21 14.12 -7.29
C TRP A 125 14.08 15.16 -7.46
N THR A 126 13.28 15.39 -6.42
CA THR A 126 12.28 16.47 -6.34
C THR A 126 12.90 17.76 -5.82
#